data_AF-A0A7C4P442-F1
#
_entry.id   AF-A0A7C4P442-F1
#
_cell.length_a   1.000
_cell.length_b   1.000
_cell.length_c   1.000
_cell.angle_alpha   90.00
_cell.angle_beta   90.00
_cell.angle_gamma   90.00
#
_symmetry.space_group_name_H-M   'P 1'
#
loop_
_entity.id
_entity.type
_entity.pdbx_description
1 polymer ?
#
loop_
_entity_poly.entity_id
_entity_poly.type
_entity_poly.pdbx_seq_one_letter_code
_entity_poly.pdbx_strand_id
1 'polypeptide(L)'
;MICLTHLELCPHCRRIALKVCEYDEPYPRVEAECQCCGYKVKDRPMTLGKEDFKAILDKLGNKMVGNICIDDRCGSKRVIKLLSEGNYAEFRCLDCGAEWNTDELRKAIQRVKDAQSAIKNGNRLLSVLKAGEGECPLCGWDIGHLHSGYAVVVECFVCGYHNIVEEHIPEVDLTTLNCPDYEYSEEPG
;
A
#
# COMPACT_ATOMS: atom_id res chain seq x y z
N MET A 1 11.01 5.08 -15.43
CA MET A 1 10.04 4.03 -15.11
C MET A 1 9.71 3.31 -16.40
N ILE A 2 10.12 2.05 -16.50
CA ILE A 2 9.75 1.17 -17.61
C ILE A 2 8.44 0.51 -17.14
N CYS A 3 7.34 0.70 -17.87
CA CYS A 3 6.14 -0.09 -17.65
C CYS A 3 6.38 -1.42 -18.36
N LEU A 4 6.48 -2.51 -17.60
CA LEU A 4 6.37 -3.84 -18.18
C LEU A 4 4.91 -3.99 -18.60
N THR A 5 4.70 -4.04 -19.92
CA THR A 5 3.37 -4.17 -20.50
C THR A 5 3.14 -5.62 -20.85
N HIS A 6 2.24 -6.28 -20.13
CA HIS A 6 1.71 -7.60 -20.51
C HIS A 6 0.19 -7.54 -20.60
N LEU A 7 -0.38 -8.51 -21.31
CA LEU A 7 -1.82 -8.69 -21.43
C LEU A 7 -2.27 -9.76 -20.45
N GLU A 8 -3.36 -9.44 -19.75
CA GLU A 8 -3.96 -10.28 -18.73
C GLU A 8 -5.46 -10.45 -18.96
N LEU A 9 -6.07 -11.38 -18.22
CA LEU A 9 -7.50 -11.63 -18.27
C LEU A 9 -8.26 -10.42 -17.72
N CYS A 10 -9.07 -9.77 -18.55
CA CYS A 10 -9.94 -8.71 -18.08
C CYS A 10 -11.07 -9.28 -17.21
N PRO A 11 -11.24 -8.81 -15.95
CA PRO A 11 -12.29 -9.33 -15.07
C PRO A 11 -13.70 -8.97 -15.55
N HIS A 12 -13.83 -7.93 -16.40
CA HIS A 12 -15.12 -7.47 -16.91
C HIS A 12 -15.56 -8.22 -18.18
N CYS A 13 -14.73 -8.28 -19.22
CA CYS A 13 -15.09 -8.89 -20.51
C CYS A 13 -14.51 -10.30 -20.74
N ARG A 14 -13.74 -10.85 -19.79
CA ARG A 14 -13.10 -12.17 -19.83
C ARG A 14 -12.21 -12.42 -21.05
N ARG A 15 -11.66 -11.36 -21.64
CA ARG A 15 -10.65 -11.45 -22.70
C ARG A 15 -9.25 -11.18 -22.18
N ILE A 16 -8.25 -11.83 -22.75
CA ILE A 16 -6.82 -11.56 -22.50
C ILE A 16 -6.43 -10.25 -23.20
N ALA A 17 -6.95 -9.16 -22.66
CA ALA A 17 -6.90 -7.82 -23.25
C ALA A 17 -6.62 -6.74 -22.21
N LEU A 18 -6.44 -7.12 -20.93
CA LEU A 18 -6.11 -6.19 -19.86
C LEU A 18 -4.63 -5.85 -19.96
N LYS A 19 -4.34 -4.65 -20.46
CA LYS A 19 -2.98 -4.15 -20.51
C LYS A 19 -2.59 -3.69 -19.11
N VAL A 20 -1.71 -4.43 -18.45
CA VAL A 20 -1.19 -4.10 -17.12
C VAL A 20 0.10 -3.32 -17.28
N CYS A 21 0.23 -2.21 -16.56
CA CYS A 21 1.49 -1.53 -16.34
C CYS A 21 1.94 -1.77 -14.91
N GLU A 22 2.90 -2.67 -14.73
CA GLU A 22 3.60 -2.86 -13.46
C GLU A 22 4.83 -1.96 -13.41
N TYR A 23 5.06 -1.38 -12.24
CA TYR A 23 6.25 -0.59 -11.95
C TYR A 23 7.07 -1.35 -10.92
N ASP A 24 8.20 -1.92 -11.35
CA ASP A 24 9.09 -2.77 -10.53
C ASP A 24 9.55 -2.07 -9.24
N GLU A 25 9.72 -0.75 -9.28
CA GLU A 25 10.11 0.02 -8.11
C GLU A 25 9.57 1.46 -8.19
N PRO A 26 9.29 2.08 -7.02
CA PRO A 26 9.53 1.54 -5.69
C PRO A 26 8.25 1.04 -4.99
N TYR A 27 7.17 0.85 -5.74
CA TYR A 27 5.89 0.37 -5.22
C TYR A 27 5.13 -0.33 -6.35
N PRO A 28 4.56 -1.55 -6.15
CA PRO A 28 3.83 -2.27 -7.20
C PRO A 28 2.56 -1.49 -7.51
N ARG A 29 2.68 -0.63 -8.50
CA ARG A 29 1.59 0.19 -9.00
C ARG A 29 1.00 -0.56 -10.16
N VAL A 30 -0.27 -0.88 -10.04
CA VAL A 30 -1.02 -1.43 -11.15
C VAL A 30 -1.91 -0.32 -11.69
N GLU A 31 -1.56 0.13 -12.89
CA GLU A 31 -2.49 0.82 -13.77
C GLU A 31 -2.80 -0.18 -14.88
N ALA A 32 -4.05 -0.60 -14.98
CA ALA A 32 -4.46 -1.56 -15.99
C ALA A 32 -5.66 -1.05 -16.78
N GLU A 33 -5.61 -1.21 -18.09
CA GLU A 33 -6.67 -0.81 -19.01
C GLU A 33 -6.96 -1.93 -20.02
N CYS A 34 -8.22 -2.38 -20.04
CA CYS A 34 -8.67 -3.35 -21.01
C CYS A 34 -8.84 -2.69 -22.37
N GLN A 35 -8.02 -3.12 -23.33
CA GLN A 35 -8.05 -2.64 -24.72
C GLN A 35 -9.31 -3.07 -25.48
N CYS A 36 -10.10 -3.98 -24.92
CA CYS A 36 -11.33 -4.48 -25.53
C CYS A 36 -12.59 -3.78 -25.01
N CYS A 37 -12.83 -3.80 -23.70
CA CYS A 37 -14.07 -3.24 -23.12
C CYS A 37 -13.93 -1.83 -22.55
N GLY A 38 -12.70 -1.34 -22.33
CA GLY A 38 -12.45 -0.06 -21.67
C GLY A 38 -12.45 -0.11 -20.15
N TYR A 39 -12.47 -1.30 -19.52
CA TYR A 39 -12.28 -1.47 -18.09
C TYR A 39 -10.95 -0.86 -17.63
N LYS A 40 -10.95 -0.09 -16.54
CA LYS A 40 -9.74 0.51 -15.98
C LYS A 40 -9.67 0.28 -14.48
N VAL A 41 -8.46 0.01 -14.00
CA VAL A 41 -8.16 0.00 -12.56
C VAL A 41 -6.84 0.70 -12.31
N LYS A 42 -6.80 1.52 -11.26
CA LYS A 42 -5.62 2.30 -10.90
C LYS A 42 -5.49 2.43 -9.39
N ASP A 43 -4.30 2.13 -8.87
CA ASP A 43 -3.88 2.56 -7.54
C ASP A 43 -3.66 4.08 -7.50
N ARG A 44 -4.20 4.74 -6.48
CA ARG A 44 -3.80 6.09 -6.05
C ARG A 44 -3.24 6.07 -4.63
N PRO A 45 -2.09 6.74 -4.38
CA PRO A 45 -1.55 6.82 -3.04
C PRO A 45 -2.41 7.76 -2.19
N MET A 46 -2.43 7.57 -0.87
CA MET A 46 -3.01 8.55 0.05
C MET A 46 -2.40 9.94 -0.19
N THR A 47 -3.24 10.97 -0.18
CA THR A 47 -2.78 12.36 -0.21
C THR A 47 -2.18 12.70 1.15
N LEU A 48 -0.90 13.08 1.17
CA LEU A 48 -0.19 13.42 2.39
C LEU A 48 0.17 14.92 2.42
N GLY A 49 -0.52 15.67 3.27
CA GLY A 49 -0.22 17.04 3.62
C GLY A 49 0.62 17.16 4.89
N LYS A 50 0.94 18.41 5.27
CA LYS A 50 1.76 18.69 6.47
C LYS A 50 1.14 18.14 7.76
N GLU A 51 -0.17 18.28 7.92
CA GLU A 51 -0.89 17.80 9.10
C GLU A 51 -0.96 16.27 9.13
N ASP A 52 -1.07 15.60 7.97
CA ASP A 52 -1.03 14.13 7.90
C ASP A 52 0.31 13.59 8.38
N PHE A 53 1.43 14.19 7.92
CA PHE A 53 2.76 13.82 8.40
C PHE A 53 2.91 14.01 9.91
N LYS A 54 2.37 15.10 10.45
CA LYS A 54 2.40 15.36 11.88
C LYS A 54 1.63 14.28 12.65
N ALA A 55 0.41 13.98 12.23
CA ALA A 55 -0.42 12.94 12.85
C ALA A 55 0.24 11.56 12.81
N ILE A 56 0.87 11.20 11.67
CA ILE A 56 1.59 9.94 11.51
C ILE A 56 2.80 9.88 12.44
N LEU A 57 3.62 10.94 12.51
CA LEU A 57 4.79 11.00 13.37
C LEU A 57 4.42 10.97 14.86
N ASP A 58 3.35 11.67 15.25
CA ASP A 58 2.82 11.64 16.62
C ASP A 58 2.33 10.23 17.00
N LYS A 59 1.65 9.53 16.09
CA LYS A 59 1.23 8.13 16.28
C LYS A 59 2.43 7.21 16.47
N LEU A 60 3.41 7.26 15.58
CA LEU A 60 4.62 6.43 15.67
C LEU A 60 5.43 6.75 16.94
N GLY A 61 5.48 8.02 17.35
CA GLY A 61 6.11 8.43 18.61
C GLY A 61 5.44 7.82 19.83
N ASN A 62 4.10 7.78 19.87
CA ASN A 62 3.35 7.10 20.93
C ASN A 62 3.59 5.59 20.97
N LYS A 63 3.71 4.94 19.81
CA LYS A 63 4.08 3.52 19.71
C LYS A 63 5.51 3.26 20.20
N MET A 64 6.44 4.19 19.93
CA MET A 64 7.86 4.08 20.28
C MET A 64 8.10 4.08 21.80
N VAL A 65 7.26 4.77 22.55
CA VAL A 65 7.33 4.81 24.02
C VAL A 65 6.39 3.80 24.69
N GLY A 66 5.64 3.02 23.92
CA GLY A 66 4.70 2.02 24.43
C GLY A 66 3.42 2.61 25.02
N ASN A 67 2.98 3.81 24.61
CA ASN A 67 1.70 4.39 25.07
C ASN A 67 0.48 3.70 24.46
N ILE A 68 0.64 3.17 23.24
CA ILE A 68 -0.40 2.50 22.45
C ILE A 68 0.20 1.28 21.76
N CYS A 69 -0.65 0.31 21.42
CA CYS A 69 -0.29 -0.86 20.65
C CYS A 69 0.30 -0.47 19.28
N ILE A 70 1.27 -1.25 18.78
CA ILE A 70 1.82 -1.11 17.43
C ILE A 70 0.74 -1.29 16.35
N ASP A 71 -0.29 -2.08 16.63
CA ASP A 71 -1.39 -2.39 15.72
C ASP A 71 -2.62 -1.50 16.00
N ASP A 72 -2.93 -0.61 15.07
CA ASP A 72 -4.08 0.31 15.14
C ASP A 72 -5.42 -0.44 15.22
N ARG A 73 -5.50 -1.67 14.69
CA ARG A 73 -6.72 -2.51 14.76
C ARG A 73 -7.02 -2.95 16.18
N CYS A 74 -5.97 -3.11 17.00
CA CYS A 74 -6.13 -3.43 18.42
C CYS A 74 -6.51 -2.19 19.23
N GLY A 75 -5.87 -1.04 18.96
CA GLY A 75 -6.15 0.23 19.64
C GLY A 75 -5.87 0.22 21.16
N SER A 76 -5.29 -0.86 21.69
CA SER A 76 -5.05 -1.01 23.13
C SER A 76 -3.99 -0.04 23.64
N LYS A 77 -4.16 0.36 24.90
CA LYS A 77 -3.17 1.10 25.70
C LYS A 77 -2.48 0.21 26.74
N ARG A 78 -2.85 -1.07 26.82
CA ARG A 78 -2.29 -2.05 27.77
C ARG A 78 -1.01 -2.63 27.19
N VAL A 79 0.05 -1.84 27.23
CA VAL A 79 1.37 -2.23 26.72
C VAL A 79 2.35 -2.36 27.87
N ILE A 80 3.13 -3.43 27.86
CA ILE A 80 4.23 -3.63 28.80
C ILE A 80 5.56 -3.47 28.08
N LYS A 81 6.55 -2.94 28.79
CA LYS A 81 7.95 -2.95 28.35
C LYS A 81 8.60 -4.24 28.86
N LEU A 82 9.08 -5.07 27.95
CA LEU A 82 9.71 -6.36 28.25
C LEU A 82 11.18 -6.20 28.62
N LEU A 83 11.91 -5.41 27.84
CA LEU A 83 13.35 -5.17 27.97
C LEU A 83 13.65 -3.68 27.81
N SER A 84 14.70 -3.19 28.48
CA SER A 84 15.25 -1.85 28.24
C SER A 84 16.77 -1.87 28.42
N GLU A 85 17.50 -1.58 27.34
CA GLU A 85 18.96 -1.50 27.33
C GLU A 85 19.42 -0.19 26.68
N GLY A 86 19.73 0.79 27.51
CA GLY A 86 20.07 2.15 27.05
C GLY A 86 18.94 2.76 26.22
N ASN A 87 19.18 2.92 24.92
CA ASN A 87 18.21 3.46 23.96
C ASN A 87 17.33 2.39 23.32
N TYR A 88 17.58 1.10 23.55
CA TYR A 88 16.78 0.00 23.04
C TYR A 88 15.69 -0.39 24.04
N ALA A 89 14.48 -0.67 23.56
CA ALA A 89 13.43 -1.28 24.36
C ALA A 89 12.53 -2.18 23.51
N GLU A 90 11.99 -3.21 24.15
CA GLU A 90 11.01 -4.13 23.59
C GLU A 90 9.67 -3.97 24.31
N PHE A 91 8.59 -4.06 23.54
CA PHE A 91 7.24 -3.89 24.04
C PHE A 91 6.35 -5.05 23.61
N ARG A 92 5.34 -5.33 24.44
CA ARG A 92 4.26 -6.27 24.11
C ARG A 92 2.91 -5.67 24.46
N CYS A 93 1.95 -5.76 23.55
CA CYS A 93 0.55 -5.49 23.83
C CYS A 93 -0.07 -6.65 24.61
N LEU A 94 -0.70 -6.38 25.75
CA LEU A 94 -1.33 -7.40 26.58
C LEU A 94 -2.65 -7.93 26.01
N ASP A 95 -3.27 -7.23 25.07
CA ASP A 95 -4.57 -7.61 24.52
C ASP A 95 -4.46 -8.40 23.22
N CYS A 96 -3.60 -7.98 22.27
CA CYS A 96 -3.40 -8.70 21.01
C CYS A 96 -2.09 -9.50 20.93
N GLY A 97 -1.20 -9.38 21.93
CA GLY A 97 0.08 -10.08 21.94
C GLY A 97 1.13 -9.52 20.98
N ALA A 98 0.83 -8.47 20.21
CA ALA A 98 1.78 -7.89 19.28
C ALA A 98 3.05 -7.39 19.99
N GLU A 99 4.19 -7.64 19.38
CA GLU A 99 5.52 -7.27 19.88
C GLU A 99 6.23 -6.37 18.89
N TRP A 100 7.03 -5.45 19.41
CA TRP A 100 7.85 -4.54 18.61
C TRP A 100 8.99 -3.97 19.44
N ASN A 101 10.01 -3.46 18.76
CA ASN A 101 11.13 -2.78 19.41
C ASN A 101 11.31 -1.32 18.94
N THR A 102 12.11 -0.57 19.70
CA THR A 102 12.39 0.84 19.40
C THR A 102 13.16 1.06 18.11
N ASP A 103 13.95 0.08 17.66
CA ASP A 103 14.80 0.25 16.47
C ASP A 103 13.98 0.14 15.18
N GLU A 104 13.02 -0.78 15.13
CA GLU A 104 12.04 -0.87 14.04
C GLU A 104 11.24 0.44 13.91
N LEU A 105 10.75 0.96 15.04
CA LEU A 105 10.00 2.20 15.03
C LEU A 105 10.85 3.43 14.71
N ARG A 106 12.13 3.47 15.12
CA ARG A 106 13.05 4.53 14.70
C ARG A 106 13.27 4.53 13.19
N LYS A 107 13.49 3.35 12.60
CA LYS A 107 13.61 3.21 11.13
C LYS A 107 12.34 3.70 10.43
N ALA A 108 11.17 3.30 10.95
CA ALA A 108 9.88 3.72 10.41
C ALA A 108 9.66 5.24 10.49
N ILE A 109 9.96 5.85 11.65
CA ILE A 109 9.90 7.30 11.86
C ILE A 109 10.85 8.04 10.92
N GLN A 110 12.07 7.52 10.73
CA GLN A 110 13.05 8.14 9.83
C GLN A 110 12.56 8.14 8.38
N ARG A 111 12.02 7.01 7.88
CA ARG A 111 11.42 6.94 6.53
C ARG A 111 10.30 7.98 6.33
N VAL A 112 9.43 8.15 7.31
CA VAL A 112 8.35 9.16 7.26
C VAL A 112 8.92 10.59 7.21
N LYS A 113 9.97 10.89 7.99
CA LYS A 113 10.62 12.21 7.98
C LYS A 113 11.33 12.51 6.67
N ASP A 114 11.97 11.50 6.08
CA ASP A 114 12.62 11.61 4.78
C ASP A 114 11.58 11.89 3.68
N ALA A 115 10.45 11.17 3.71
CA ALA A 115 9.30 11.43 2.84
C ALA A 115 8.74 12.84 3.00
N GLN A 116 8.51 13.29 4.24
CA GLN A 116 8.04 14.64 4.54
C GLN A 116 8.98 15.72 3.99
N SER A 117 10.30 15.50 4.08
CA SER A 117 11.32 16.46 3.64
C SER A 117 11.37 16.54 2.11
N ALA A 118 11.23 15.41 1.42
CA ALA A 118 11.27 15.36 -0.03
C ALA A 118 10.04 15.99 -0.71
N ILE A 119 8.84 15.83 -0.14
CA ILE A 119 7.60 16.36 -0.74
C ILE A 119 7.58 17.90 -0.78
N LYS A 120 8.26 18.57 0.15
CA LYS A 120 8.36 20.04 0.17
C LYS A 120 9.18 20.61 -1.00
N ASN A 121 10.01 19.80 -1.67
CA ASN A 121 10.96 20.22 -2.71
C ASN A 121 10.46 19.92 -4.14
N GLY A 122 9.16 20.05 -4.38
CA GLY A 122 8.54 19.81 -5.69
C GLY A 122 7.95 18.41 -5.78
N ASN A 123 6.61 18.36 -5.70
CA ASN A 123 5.72 17.20 -5.69
C ASN A 123 6.23 15.95 -6.43
N ARG A 124 6.98 15.11 -5.73
CA ARG A 124 7.26 13.73 -6.16
C ARG A 124 7.06 12.73 -5.04
N LEU A 125 5.90 12.76 -4.39
CA LEU A 125 5.51 11.74 -3.41
C LEU A 125 5.79 10.32 -3.94
N LEU A 126 5.45 10.07 -5.20
CA LEU A 126 5.68 8.79 -5.90
C LEU A 126 7.15 8.38 -6.05
N SER A 127 8.10 9.32 -6.10
CA SER A 127 9.53 8.96 -6.19
C SER A 127 10.15 8.65 -4.83
N VAL A 128 9.40 8.89 -3.75
CA VAL A 128 9.89 8.78 -2.37
C VAL A 128 9.24 7.62 -1.63
N LEU A 129 7.99 7.30 -1.98
CA LEU A 129 7.34 6.08 -1.53
C LEU A 129 8.11 4.87 -2.05
N LYS A 130 8.67 4.08 -1.13
CA LYS A 130 9.36 2.83 -1.44
C LYS A 130 8.95 1.73 -0.50
N ALA A 131 8.75 0.53 -1.02
CA ALA A 131 8.48 -0.68 -0.25
C ALA A 131 8.99 -1.90 -1.01
N GLY A 132 9.54 -2.86 -0.26
CA GLY A 132 9.61 -4.25 -0.71
C GLY A 132 8.22 -4.90 -0.72
N GLU A 133 8.15 -6.14 -1.20
CA GLU A 133 6.94 -6.96 -1.11
C GLU A 133 6.45 -7.04 0.35
N GLY A 134 5.17 -6.80 0.59
CA GLY A 134 4.57 -6.78 1.93
C GLY A 134 4.85 -5.53 2.78
N GLU A 135 5.77 -4.64 2.39
CA GLU A 135 6.10 -3.45 3.19
C GLU A 135 5.12 -2.27 2.97
N CYS A 136 4.88 -1.49 4.02
CA CYS A 136 4.27 -0.18 3.89
C CYS A 136 5.20 0.78 3.14
N PRO A 137 4.76 1.45 2.07
CA PRO A 137 5.63 2.31 1.25
C PRO A 137 6.08 3.59 1.94
N LEU A 138 5.37 3.99 3.00
CA LEU A 138 5.66 5.20 3.74
C LEU A 138 6.60 4.94 4.91
N CYS A 139 6.27 3.97 5.76
CA CYS A 139 7.03 3.71 6.99
C CYS A 139 7.89 2.44 6.94
N GLY A 140 7.77 1.61 5.90
CA GLY A 140 8.58 0.40 5.74
C GLY A 140 8.24 -0.74 6.67
N TRP A 141 7.10 -0.68 7.35
CA TRP A 141 6.68 -1.77 8.23
C TRP A 141 6.15 -2.92 7.40
N ASP A 142 6.50 -4.15 7.74
CA ASP A 142 5.92 -5.33 7.10
C ASP A 142 4.47 -5.50 7.55
N ILE A 143 3.54 -5.33 6.61
CA ILE A 143 2.11 -5.35 6.86
C ILE A 143 1.39 -6.46 6.08
N GLY A 144 2.10 -7.14 5.18
CA GLY A 144 1.50 -7.93 4.12
C GLY A 144 0.73 -7.08 3.11
N HIS A 145 0.75 -7.47 1.85
CA HIS A 145 -0.09 -6.88 0.81
C HIS A 145 -1.24 -7.82 0.47
N LEU A 146 -2.45 -7.27 0.31
CA LEU A 146 -3.59 -8.02 -0.20
C LEU A 146 -3.80 -7.66 -1.67
N HIS A 147 -4.25 -8.62 -2.46
CA HIS A 147 -4.61 -8.38 -3.85
C HIS A 147 -6.14 -8.38 -4.00
N SER A 148 -6.68 -7.36 -4.67
CA SER A 148 -8.08 -7.30 -5.10
C SER A 148 -8.11 -7.30 -6.62
N GLY A 149 -8.19 -8.50 -7.20
CA GLY A 149 -7.92 -8.70 -8.61
C GLY A 149 -6.49 -8.24 -8.95
N TYR A 150 -6.39 -7.21 -9.78
CA TYR A 150 -5.13 -6.64 -10.22
C TYR A 150 -4.59 -5.52 -9.33
N ALA A 151 -5.37 -4.99 -8.39
CA ALA A 151 -4.93 -3.91 -7.53
C ALA A 151 -4.28 -4.47 -6.25
N VAL A 152 -3.12 -3.92 -5.89
CA VAL A 152 -2.50 -4.14 -4.58
C VAL A 152 -3.19 -3.23 -3.58
N VAL A 153 -3.79 -3.78 -2.53
CA VAL A 153 -4.41 -3.02 -1.43
C VAL A 153 -3.42 -2.95 -0.29
N VAL A 154 -3.14 -1.72 0.13
CA VAL A 154 -2.23 -1.39 1.21
C VAL A 154 -2.99 -0.62 2.27
N GLU A 155 -3.00 -1.19 3.47
CA GLU A 155 -3.60 -0.58 4.66
C GLU A 155 -2.66 -0.81 5.85
N CYS A 156 -1.81 0.18 6.11
CA CYS A 156 -0.79 0.05 7.14
C CYS A 156 -1.39 0.27 8.54
N PHE A 157 -1.55 -0.81 9.30
CA PHE A 157 -1.99 -0.77 10.69
C PHE A 157 -0.99 -0.11 11.66
N VAL A 158 0.21 0.26 11.19
CA VAL A 158 1.25 0.90 12.01
C VAL A 158 1.27 2.42 11.86
N CYS A 159 1.38 2.93 10.63
CA CYS A 159 1.43 4.37 10.40
C CYS A 159 0.08 4.96 9.93
N GLY A 160 -0.85 4.12 9.46
CA GLY A 160 -2.15 4.54 8.90
C GLY A 160 -2.11 4.92 7.42
N TYR A 161 -0.96 4.78 6.74
CA TYR A 161 -0.89 4.94 5.30
C TYR A 161 -1.78 3.91 4.61
N HIS A 162 -2.52 4.35 3.59
CA HIS A 162 -3.29 3.47 2.73
C HIS A 162 -3.24 3.95 1.28
N ASN A 163 -3.62 3.09 0.35
CA ASN A 163 -3.92 3.48 -1.02
C ASN A 163 -5.44 3.47 -1.26
N ILE A 164 -5.84 4.05 -2.37
CA ILE A 164 -7.21 4.00 -2.88
C ILE A 164 -7.16 3.29 -4.23
N VAL A 165 -8.01 2.27 -4.39
CA VAL A 165 -8.20 1.60 -5.69
C VAL A 165 -9.33 2.31 -6.41
N GLU A 166 -9.02 2.92 -7.55
CA GLU A 166 -10.03 3.47 -8.45
C GLU A 166 -10.32 2.47 -9.55
N GLU A 167 -11.56 2.00 -9.60
CA GLU A 167 -12.05 1.07 -10.61
C GLU A 167 -13.12 1.77 -11.48
N HIS A 168 -13.00 1.61 -12.79
CA HIS A 168 -13.98 2.07 -13.77
C HIS A 168 -14.50 0.87 -14.56
N ILE A 169 -15.78 0.57 -14.35
CA ILE A 169 -16.51 -0.42 -15.11
C ILE A 169 -17.24 0.31 -16.26
N PRO A 170 -16.91 0.00 -17.52
CA PRO A 170 -17.49 0.66 -18.68
C PRO A 170 -18.92 0.15 -18.92
N GLU A 171 -19.80 1.03 -19.39
CA GLU A 171 -21.15 0.65 -19.82
C GLU A 171 -21.10 0.12 -21.25
N VAL A 172 -20.76 -1.17 -21.41
CA VAL A 172 -20.73 -1.86 -22.70
C VAL A 172 -21.57 -3.14 -22.66
N ASP A 173 -22.25 -3.44 -23.76
CA ASP A 173 -22.95 -4.71 -23.92
C ASP A 173 -21.94 -5.83 -24.23
N LEU A 174 -21.63 -6.63 -23.22
CA LEU A 174 -20.68 -7.74 -23.32
C LEU A 174 -21.14 -8.83 -24.29
N THR A 175 -22.44 -8.94 -24.59
CA THR A 175 -22.97 -9.97 -25.50
C THR A 175 -22.70 -9.66 -26.97
N THR A 176 -22.52 -8.37 -27.30
CA THR A 176 -22.26 -7.88 -28.66
C THR A 176 -20.84 -7.35 -28.84
N LEU A 177 -20.07 -7.25 -27.74
CA LEU A 177 -18.69 -6.80 -27.75
C LEU A 177 -17.80 -7.72 -28.60
N ASN A 178 -17.34 -7.22 -29.75
CA ASN A 178 -16.45 -7.94 -30.66
C ASN A 178 -15.03 -7.38 -30.60
N CYS A 179 -14.09 -8.22 -30.17
CA CYS A 179 -12.68 -7.88 -30.00
C CYS A 179 -11.82 -8.98 -30.64
N PRO A 180 -11.68 -9.00 -31.98
CA PRO A 180 -11.07 -10.12 -32.70
C PRO A 180 -9.58 -10.29 -32.43
N ASP A 181 -8.92 -9.23 -31.97
CA ASP A 181 -7.49 -9.22 -31.66
C ASP A 181 -7.15 -9.86 -30.30
N TYR A 182 -8.17 -10.25 -29.51
CA TYR A 182 -7.99 -10.75 -28.13
C TYR A 182 -8.73 -12.05 -27.88
N GLU A 183 -8.02 -13.03 -27.32
CA GLU A 183 -8.59 -14.33 -26.95
C GLU A 183 -9.60 -14.20 -25.80
N TYR A 184 -10.64 -15.03 -25.84
CA TYR A 184 -11.68 -15.11 -24.81
C TYR A 184 -11.42 -16.33 -23.92
N SER A 185 -11.49 -16.14 -22.60
CA SER A 185 -11.37 -17.22 -21.62
C SER A 185 -12.74 -17.58 -21.04
N GLU A 186 -13.11 -18.86 -21.11
CA GLU A 186 -14.32 -19.38 -20.49
C GLU A 186 -14.15 -19.61 -18.97
N GLU A 187 -12.92 -19.83 -18.53
CA GLU A 187 -12.56 -20.03 -17.12
C GLU A 187 -11.94 -18.77 -16.48
N PRO A 188 -12.26 -18.44 -15.22
CA PRO A 188 -11.49 -17.48 -14.45
C PRO A 188 -10.12 -18.08 -14.13
N GLY A 189 -9.07 -17.30 -14.42
CA GLY A 189 -7.64 -17.58 -14.28
C GLY A 189 -7.20 -18.68 -13.29
#